data_AF-K3V621-F1
#
_entry.id   AF-K3V621-F1
#
_cell.length_a   1.000
_cell.length_b   1.000
_cell.length_c   1.000
_cell.angle_alpha   90.00
_cell.angle_beta   90.00
_cell.angle_gamma   90.00
#
_symmetry.space_group_name_H-M   'P 1'
#
loop_
_entity.id
_entity.type
_entity.pdbx_description
1 polymer ?
#
loop_
_entity_poly.entity_id
_entity_poly.type
_entity_poly.pdbx_seq_one_letter_code
_entity_poly.pdbx_strand_id
1 'polypeptide(L)'
;MTFSQAVLQLLSASLALGQMVYNEVEGPTERPQCKATETKEPTYTHTPFSYTLTETVRYATSVPAPTTTTTYADPPESLISLVPSLSFTTWGKWDPNATTKASDTDDPYGQAAWTALWEHANPPNFTEKAVYSTTVSPTPIPSSELILPPRDYFGPEDCYNFPKNFSFGVASSASQIEGATAEEGKAPSLMDILIQDDGGKDYVTNEHYYYYKQDIERVAAMGAKHFSFSIAWTRILPFALPGTPVNQEGIDHYNDVINFILEKGMTPEVTLLHFDTPLQFFGSNLTTAALRPKIGYTNGGYQNETFQDAFVHYAKVAMSHYADRVPVWFTYNEPLLYSYNALSVYNVVKSHARAYHWYKEELGGKGKIALKFNNNFGVPRDPKSEADVYAADHFNSIQLGPFCNPIYLGQDYPESFKMTFTDFVPLTEEDLKYIGGTADFLGIDPYTATVIAPPVPDDKDSILECASNLTSTFRPYCVNQTTTTVNGWNIGYRSYSYVYITPTYLRSYLNYLHNTWRIPIAITEFGFPVFGEAQKELSDQLFDTPRSIYYLSFLSETLKAIWEDGVEVIGAYAWSFSDNWEFSDYDAHFGIQTVNRTTQERRYKKSFFDMVDFMKARGVE
;
A
#
# COMPACT_ATOMS: atom_id res chain seq x y z
N MET A 1 -47.78 29.69 39.88
CA MET A 1 -48.21 28.32 39.54
C MET A 1 -47.24 27.76 38.51
N THR A 2 -46.36 26.86 38.97
CA THR A 2 -45.94 25.58 38.35
C THR A 2 -45.78 25.42 36.82
N PHE A 3 -44.53 25.08 36.43
CA PHE A 3 -44.01 24.12 35.41
C PHE A 3 -44.52 24.23 33.94
N SER A 4 -43.73 24.03 32.87
CA SER A 4 -42.76 22.95 32.63
C SER A 4 -41.79 23.26 31.46
N GLN A 5 -40.69 22.49 31.44
CA GLN A 5 -39.56 22.46 30.50
C GLN A 5 -39.93 22.00 29.07
N ALA A 6 -39.16 22.48 28.09
CA ALA A 6 -38.73 21.68 26.95
C ALA A 6 -37.38 22.20 26.45
N VAL A 7 -36.32 21.44 26.73
CA VAL A 7 -34.98 21.61 26.14
C VAL A 7 -35.01 20.89 24.79
N LEU A 8 -34.89 21.64 23.70
CA LEU A 8 -34.75 21.10 22.36
C LEU A 8 -33.25 20.97 22.07
N GLN A 9 -32.71 19.76 22.15
CA GLN A 9 -31.38 19.44 21.60
C GLN A 9 -31.48 19.46 20.07
N LEU A 10 -30.87 20.46 19.45
CA LEU A 10 -30.63 20.50 18.02
C LEU A 10 -29.43 19.58 17.71
N LEU A 11 -29.72 18.41 17.14
CA LEU A 11 -28.77 17.59 16.40
C LEU A 11 -28.37 18.35 15.13
N SER A 12 -27.22 19.01 15.17
CA SER A 12 -26.56 19.53 13.98
C SER A 12 -25.93 18.38 13.21
N ALA A 13 -26.68 17.79 12.28
CA ALA A 13 -26.12 16.96 11.23
C ALA A 13 -25.37 17.89 10.25
N SER A 14 -24.05 17.95 10.35
CA SER A 14 -23.20 18.62 9.36
C SER A 14 -23.15 17.77 8.10
N LEU A 15 -24.09 17.99 7.18
CA LEU A 15 -23.99 17.58 5.79
C LEU A 15 -22.90 18.43 5.12
N ALA A 16 -21.70 17.88 4.98
CA ALA A 16 -20.67 18.45 4.13
C ALA A 16 -21.02 18.12 2.67
N LEU A 17 -21.73 19.03 1.99
CA LEU A 17 -21.94 18.96 0.54
C LEU A 17 -20.74 19.59 -0.15
N GLY A 18 -19.75 18.78 -0.52
CA GLY A 18 -18.70 19.20 -1.45
C GLY A 18 -19.29 19.30 -2.86
N GLN A 19 -19.57 20.51 -3.34
CA GLN A 19 -20.11 20.73 -4.69
C GLN A 19 -18.98 21.10 -5.66
N MET A 20 -18.69 20.22 -6.63
CA MET A 20 -17.77 20.52 -7.73
C MET A 20 -18.54 21.34 -8.80
N VAL A 21 -18.19 22.62 -8.97
CA VAL A 21 -18.86 23.53 -9.92
C VAL A 21 -18.06 23.58 -11.23
N TYR A 22 -18.70 23.24 -12.35
CA TYR A 22 -18.17 23.46 -13.69
C TYR A 22 -18.61 24.83 -14.21
N ASN A 23 -17.64 25.71 -14.52
CA ASN A 23 -17.87 26.98 -15.20
C ASN A 23 -17.45 26.84 -16.67
N GLU A 24 -18.38 27.06 -17.61
CA GLU A 24 -18.04 27.19 -19.03
C GLU A 24 -17.30 28.52 -19.26
N VAL A 25 -16.14 28.48 -19.92
CA VAL A 25 -15.33 29.67 -20.23
C VAL A 25 -15.10 29.72 -21.75
N GLU A 26 -15.61 30.76 -22.41
CA GLU A 26 -15.30 31.05 -23.82
C GLU A 26 -14.04 31.94 -23.91
N GLY A 27 -13.08 31.54 -24.75
CA GLY A 27 -11.88 32.34 -25.06
C GLY A 27 -10.57 31.62 -24.78
N PRO A 28 -9.42 32.19 -25.20
CA PRO A 28 -8.11 31.65 -24.84
C PRO A 28 -7.93 31.73 -23.32
N THR A 29 -7.16 30.79 -22.77
CA THR A 29 -6.79 30.82 -21.35
C THR A 29 -6.23 32.20 -21.00
N GLU A 30 -6.88 32.89 -20.07
CA GLU A 30 -6.34 34.14 -19.55
C GLU A 30 -4.92 33.90 -19.05
N ARG A 31 -4.05 34.88 -19.21
CA ARG A 31 -2.70 34.87 -18.64
C ARG A 31 -2.74 35.72 -17.37
N PRO A 32 -3.32 35.23 -16.24
CA PRO A 32 -3.50 36.04 -15.03
C PRO A 32 -2.17 36.58 -14.46
N GLN A 33 -1.05 35.93 -14.77
CA GLN A 33 0.31 36.37 -14.47
C GLN A 33 0.78 37.57 -15.32
N CYS A 34 0.09 37.88 -16.42
CA CYS A 34 0.37 39.01 -17.30
C CYS A 34 -0.57 40.18 -16.97
N LYS A 35 -0.33 40.87 -15.84
CA LYS A 35 -1.11 42.06 -15.42
C LYS A 35 -0.79 43.35 -16.20
N ALA A 36 -0.13 43.29 -17.35
CA ALA A 36 0.34 44.47 -18.07
C ALA A 36 -0.29 44.62 -19.47
N THR A 37 -1.06 45.69 -19.62
CA THR A 37 -1.58 46.27 -20.87
C THR A 37 -0.59 47.26 -21.51
N GLU A 38 0.72 47.05 -21.36
CA GLU A 38 1.71 47.79 -22.14
C GLU A 38 2.25 46.89 -23.24
N THR A 39 1.78 47.10 -24.48
CA THR A 39 2.47 46.67 -25.68
C THR A 39 3.83 47.34 -25.73
N LYS A 40 4.85 46.70 -25.17
CA LYS A 40 6.25 47.09 -25.34
C LYS A 40 6.74 46.51 -26.67
N GLU A 41 7.20 47.39 -27.55
CA GLU A 41 7.96 46.97 -28.74
C GLU A 41 9.33 46.43 -28.29
N PRO A 42 9.81 45.31 -28.85
CA PRO A 42 11.11 44.75 -28.49
C PRO A 42 12.24 45.71 -28.87
N THR A 43 13.21 45.87 -27.98
CA THR A 43 14.46 46.60 -28.28
C THR A 43 15.57 45.57 -28.53
N TYR A 44 16.22 45.66 -29.70
CA TYR A 44 17.28 44.74 -30.09
C TYR A 44 18.65 45.32 -29.73
N THR A 45 19.51 44.52 -29.09
CA THR A 45 20.90 44.88 -28.78
C THR A 45 21.83 43.72 -29.12
N HIS A 46 23.08 44.04 -29.45
CA HIS A 46 24.12 43.04 -29.73
C HIS A 46 25.12 42.99 -28.57
N THR A 47 25.28 41.82 -27.98
CA THR A 47 26.29 41.53 -26.95
C THR A 47 27.21 40.40 -27.42
N PRO A 48 28.49 40.39 -27.00
CA PRO A 48 29.35 39.24 -27.23
C PRO A 48 28.77 37.98 -26.60
N PHE A 49 28.73 36.88 -27.35
CA PHE A 49 28.29 35.58 -26.85
C PHE A 49 29.41 34.88 -26.07
N SER A 50 29.06 34.26 -24.94
CA SER A 50 29.94 33.38 -24.18
C SER A 50 29.19 32.13 -23.74
N TYR A 51 29.82 30.96 -23.86
CA TYR A 51 29.32 29.74 -23.22
C TYR A 51 29.52 29.85 -21.70
N THR A 52 28.45 29.72 -20.94
CA THR A 52 28.49 29.55 -19.48
C THR A 52 27.87 28.22 -19.13
N LEU A 53 28.47 27.47 -18.20
CA LEU A 53 27.81 26.32 -17.60
C LEU A 53 26.56 26.84 -16.87
N THR A 54 25.38 26.49 -17.37
CA THR A 54 24.10 26.94 -16.81
C THR A 54 23.64 26.08 -15.63
N GLU A 55 24.30 24.96 -15.39
CA GLU A 55 23.94 23.99 -14.37
C GLU A 55 24.57 24.33 -13.02
N THR A 56 23.72 24.51 -12.00
CA THR A 56 24.16 24.50 -10.60
C THR A 56 24.07 23.07 -10.09
N VAL A 57 25.20 22.47 -9.70
CA VAL A 57 25.23 21.11 -9.17
C VAL A 57 24.61 21.09 -7.76
N ARG A 58 23.56 20.28 -7.59
CA ARG A 58 22.91 20.02 -6.30
C ARG A 58 22.93 18.51 -6.04
N TYR A 59 22.96 18.12 -4.77
CA TYR A 59 23.03 16.72 -4.36
C TYR A 59 21.85 16.33 -3.49
N ALA A 60 21.37 15.09 -3.65
CA ALA A 60 20.51 14.45 -2.65
C ALA A 60 21.29 14.38 -1.32
N THR A 61 20.58 14.45 -0.21
CA THR A 61 21.19 14.45 1.13
C THR A 61 20.78 13.18 1.84
N SER A 62 21.76 12.40 2.27
CA SER A 62 21.52 11.16 2.98
C SER A 62 20.83 11.40 4.33
N VAL A 63 20.02 10.42 4.75
CA VAL A 63 19.53 10.35 6.13
C VAL A 63 20.73 10.30 7.08
N PRO A 64 20.79 11.15 8.12
CA PRO A 64 21.87 11.10 9.08
C PRO A 64 21.78 9.84 9.94
N ALA A 65 22.93 9.33 10.38
CA ALA A 65 22.97 8.24 11.36
C ALA A 65 22.17 8.62 12.63
N PRO A 66 21.49 7.66 13.28
CA PRO A 66 20.67 7.95 14.44
C PRO A 66 21.55 8.39 15.62
N THR A 67 21.13 9.42 16.36
CA THR A 67 21.81 9.85 17.59
C THR A 67 21.23 9.23 18.85
N THR A 68 20.03 8.66 18.76
CA THR A 68 19.28 8.07 19.87
C THR A 68 18.45 6.90 19.37
N THR A 69 18.30 5.87 20.19
CA THR A 69 17.39 4.75 19.94
C THR A 69 16.10 4.97 20.73
N THR A 70 14.97 5.00 20.03
CA THR A 70 13.63 5.02 20.65
C THR A 70 13.08 3.60 20.64
N THR A 71 12.53 3.15 21.77
CA THR A 71 11.85 1.86 21.84
C THR A 71 10.33 2.04 21.93
N TYR A 72 9.60 1.08 21.38
CA TYR A 72 8.13 1.11 21.30
C TYR A 72 7.47 -0.03 22.09
N ALA A 73 8.25 -0.94 22.68
CA ALA A 73 7.81 -1.97 23.60
C ALA A 73 8.99 -2.44 24.46
N ASP A 74 8.74 -3.35 25.40
CA ASP A 74 9.81 -4.01 26.16
C ASP A 74 10.67 -4.90 25.24
N PRO A 75 11.91 -5.27 25.66
CA PRO A 75 12.79 -6.08 24.83
C PRO A 75 12.19 -7.46 24.48
N PRO A 76 12.52 -8.03 23.31
CA PRO A 76 11.96 -9.30 22.84
C PRO A 76 12.06 -10.46 23.84
N GLU A 77 13.16 -10.55 24.60
CA GLU A 77 13.37 -11.62 25.59
C GLU A 77 12.29 -11.65 26.67
N SER A 78 11.68 -10.49 26.97
CA SER A 78 10.55 -10.39 27.88
C SER A 78 9.21 -10.66 27.20
N LEU A 79 9.04 -10.19 25.96
CA LEU A 79 7.77 -10.25 25.23
C LEU A 79 7.45 -11.63 24.67
N ILE A 80 8.46 -12.42 24.27
CA ILE A 80 8.27 -13.77 23.72
C ILE A 80 7.48 -14.66 24.70
N SER A 81 7.68 -14.45 26.01
CA SER A 81 6.97 -15.20 27.06
C SER A 81 5.45 -14.96 27.10
N LEU A 82 4.96 -13.88 26.48
CA LEU A 82 3.53 -13.57 26.36
C LEU A 82 2.83 -14.45 25.32
N VAL A 83 3.59 -15.11 24.45
CA VAL A 83 3.07 -16.03 23.44
C VAL A 83 3.30 -17.46 23.96
N PRO A 84 2.25 -18.16 24.43
CA PRO A 84 2.42 -19.47 25.04
C PRO A 84 2.84 -20.52 24.01
N SER A 85 3.63 -21.49 24.49
CA SER A 85 3.97 -22.71 23.74
C SER A 85 4.75 -22.47 22.44
N LEU A 86 5.56 -21.41 22.36
CA LEU A 86 6.48 -21.23 21.25
C LEU A 86 7.61 -22.27 21.28
N SER A 87 7.88 -22.83 20.12
CA SER A 87 9.07 -23.64 19.84
C SER A 87 9.70 -23.12 18.55
N PHE A 88 11.02 -23.26 18.44
CA PHE A 88 11.77 -22.75 17.31
C PHE A 88 12.49 -23.90 16.63
N THR A 89 12.54 -23.85 15.31
CA THR A 89 13.29 -24.79 14.48
C THR A 89 13.77 -24.09 13.21
N THR A 90 14.52 -24.81 12.41
CA THR A 90 15.02 -24.38 11.10
C THR A 90 14.70 -25.46 10.09
N TRP A 91 14.49 -25.06 8.84
CA TRP A 91 14.29 -26.00 7.74
C TRP A 91 15.28 -25.68 6.64
N GLY A 92 15.59 -26.68 5.83
CA GLY A 92 16.46 -26.50 4.68
C GLY A 92 15.78 -25.72 3.55
N LYS A 93 16.22 -26.04 2.34
CA LYS A 93 15.62 -25.55 1.10
C LYS A 93 14.81 -26.64 0.40
N TRP A 94 13.85 -26.22 -0.41
CA TRP A 94 13.12 -27.14 -1.28
C TRP A 94 13.66 -27.03 -2.71
N ASP A 95 13.93 -28.19 -3.32
CA ASP A 95 14.34 -28.31 -4.71
C ASP A 95 13.49 -29.41 -5.36
N PRO A 96 12.67 -29.12 -6.37
CA PRO A 96 11.82 -30.12 -7.03
C PRO A 96 12.62 -31.24 -7.71
N ASN A 97 13.92 -31.05 -7.94
CA ASN A 97 14.82 -32.04 -8.53
C ASN A 97 15.68 -32.79 -7.50
N ALA A 98 15.46 -32.57 -6.20
CA ALA A 98 16.21 -33.25 -5.15
C ALA A 98 16.00 -34.78 -5.21
N THR A 99 17.10 -35.54 -5.15
CA THR A 99 17.05 -37.02 -5.15
C THR A 99 16.98 -37.62 -3.74
N THR A 100 17.27 -36.81 -2.71
CA THR A 100 17.27 -37.23 -1.31
C THR A 100 15.97 -36.81 -0.64
N LYS A 101 15.31 -37.74 0.04
CA LYS A 101 14.12 -37.46 0.85
C LYS A 101 14.50 -37.29 2.32
N ALA A 102 13.82 -36.39 3.01
CA ALA A 102 13.94 -36.24 4.45
C ALA A 102 13.45 -37.52 5.17
N SER A 103 14.12 -37.88 6.27
CA SER A 103 13.89 -39.15 6.98
C SER A 103 13.11 -39.00 8.28
N ASP A 104 12.80 -37.77 8.69
CA ASP A 104 12.10 -37.42 9.94
C ASP A 104 10.57 -37.49 9.80
N THR A 105 10.06 -38.57 9.20
CA THR A 105 8.63 -38.73 8.88
C THR A 105 7.71 -38.85 10.10
N ASP A 106 8.27 -39.09 11.29
CA ASP A 106 7.52 -39.16 12.55
C ASP A 106 7.37 -37.78 13.23
N ASP A 107 8.13 -36.76 12.78
CA ASP A 107 8.00 -35.39 13.25
C ASP A 107 6.92 -34.65 12.43
N PRO A 108 5.78 -34.25 13.03
CA PRO A 108 4.70 -33.56 12.32
C PRO A 108 5.12 -32.20 11.75
N TYR A 109 6.25 -31.65 12.20
CA TYR A 109 6.79 -30.36 11.76
C TYR A 109 8.23 -30.48 11.25
N GLY A 110 8.73 -31.70 11.04
CA GLY A 110 10.06 -31.96 10.52
C GLY A 110 10.25 -31.52 9.06
N GLN A 111 11.46 -31.71 8.55
CA GLN A 111 11.84 -31.44 7.17
C GLN A 111 10.96 -32.21 6.18
N ALA A 112 10.55 -33.45 6.48
CA ALA A 112 9.63 -34.21 5.65
C ALA A 112 8.25 -33.53 5.51
N ALA A 113 7.66 -33.06 6.64
CA ALA A 113 6.38 -32.38 6.64
C ALA A 113 6.44 -31.02 5.93
N TRP A 114 7.52 -30.27 6.15
CA TRP A 114 7.75 -28.99 5.47
C TRP A 114 7.94 -29.18 3.96
N THR A 115 8.71 -30.19 3.55
CA THR A 115 8.90 -30.55 2.13
C THR A 115 7.57 -30.92 1.48
N ALA A 116 6.69 -31.63 2.20
CA ALA A 116 5.37 -32.00 1.69
C ALA A 116 4.46 -30.79 1.41
N LEU A 117 4.64 -29.65 2.11
CA LEU A 117 3.91 -28.41 1.78
C LEU A 117 4.28 -27.92 0.38
N TRP A 118 5.57 -27.92 0.04
CA TRP A 118 6.06 -27.53 -1.28
C TRP A 118 5.69 -28.54 -2.37
N GLU A 119 5.79 -29.84 -2.10
CA GLU A 119 5.32 -30.88 -3.01
C GLU A 119 3.82 -30.76 -3.29
N HIS A 120 3.02 -30.37 -2.28
CA HIS A 120 1.60 -30.12 -2.44
C HIS A 120 1.30 -28.85 -3.26
N ALA A 121 2.05 -27.78 -3.01
CA ALA A 121 1.94 -26.53 -3.74
C ALA A 121 2.28 -26.70 -5.23
N ASN A 122 3.30 -27.52 -5.52
CA ASN A 122 3.79 -27.83 -6.86
C ASN A 122 3.86 -26.58 -7.77
N PRO A 123 4.65 -25.56 -7.37
CA PRO A 123 4.71 -24.29 -8.09
C PRO A 123 5.19 -24.50 -9.55
N PRO A 124 4.54 -23.85 -10.53
CA PRO A 124 4.81 -24.07 -11.94
C PRO A 124 6.20 -23.56 -12.35
N ASN A 125 6.91 -24.35 -13.16
CA ASN A 125 8.20 -23.98 -13.75
C ASN A 125 9.23 -23.44 -12.74
N PHE A 126 9.35 -24.08 -11.56
CA PHE A 126 10.30 -23.70 -10.52
C PHE A 126 11.76 -24.01 -10.92
N THR A 127 12.32 -23.18 -11.81
CA THR A 127 13.63 -23.37 -12.43
C THR A 127 14.54 -22.14 -12.34
N GLU A 128 13.99 -20.98 -11.99
CA GLU A 128 14.72 -19.73 -11.81
C GLU A 128 15.76 -19.86 -10.68
N LYS A 129 16.90 -19.19 -10.85
CA LYS A 129 18.01 -19.23 -9.90
C LYS A 129 18.43 -17.81 -9.53
N ALA A 130 18.51 -17.56 -8.23
CA ALA A 130 19.06 -16.33 -7.69
C ALA A 130 20.55 -16.18 -8.03
N VAL A 131 21.00 -14.95 -8.21
CA VAL A 131 22.41 -14.56 -8.35
C VAL A 131 23.13 -14.70 -7.01
N TYR A 132 22.44 -14.38 -5.91
CA TYR A 132 22.95 -14.47 -4.55
C TYR A 132 22.37 -15.67 -3.81
N SER A 133 23.14 -16.20 -2.87
CA SER A 133 22.73 -17.29 -1.96
C SER A 133 23.00 -16.96 -0.49
N THR A 134 23.48 -15.76 -0.20
CA THR A 134 23.77 -15.23 1.14
C THR A 134 23.66 -13.71 1.11
N THR A 135 23.36 -13.08 2.24
CA THR A 135 23.29 -11.62 2.37
C THR A 135 24.55 -10.92 1.84
N VAL A 136 24.34 -9.93 0.99
CA VAL A 136 25.39 -9.12 0.35
C VAL A 136 25.83 -8.00 1.30
N SER A 137 27.14 -7.76 1.37
CA SER A 137 27.67 -6.60 2.09
C SER A 137 27.42 -5.32 1.29
N PRO A 138 26.89 -4.24 1.90
CA PRO A 138 26.60 -3.00 1.18
C PRO A 138 27.90 -2.30 0.78
N THR A 139 27.86 -1.61 -0.36
CA THR A 139 28.92 -0.74 -0.86
C THR A 139 28.50 0.74 -0.76
N PRO A 140 29.43 1.66 -0.48
CA PRO A 140 29.11 3.09 -0.39
C PRO A 140 28.59 3.66 -1.71
N ILE A 141 27.58 4.52 -1.63
CA ILE A 141 27.00 5.19 -2.81
C ILE A 141 27.91 6.33 -3.28
N PRO A 142 28.40 6.33 -4.53
CA PRO A 142 29.21 7.42 -5.07
C PRO A 142 28.43 8.74 -5.08
N SER A 143 29.06 9.84 -4.66
CA SER A 143 28.43 11.17 -4.71
C SER A 143 28.01 11.61 -6.11
N SER A 144 28.65 11.07 -7.15
CA SER A 144 28.25 11.29 -8.55
C SER A 144 26.89 10.69 -8.90
N GLU A 145 26.45 9.64 -8.20
CA GLU A 145 25.10 9.07 -8.36
C GLU A 145 24.03 9.92 -7.66
N LEU A 146 24.42 10.84 -6.78
CA LEU A 146 23.49 11.67 -6.00
C LEU A 146 23.28 13.07 -6.58
N ILE A 147 23.84 13.36 -7.77
CA ILE A 147 23.65 14.63 -8.47
C ILE A 147 22.21 14.72 -8.98
N LEU A 148 21.50 15.80 -8.63
CA LEU A 148 20.14 16.00 -9.11
C LEU A 148 20.12 16.19 -10.63
N PRO A 149 19.20 15.53 -11.36
CA PRO A 149 19.01 15.77 -12.77
C PRO A 149 18.41 17.18 -13.03
N PRO A 150 18.44 17.66 -14.28
CA PRO A 150 17.74 18.88 -14.68
C PRO A 150 16.26 18.83 -14.28
N ARG A 151 15.74 19.96 -13.79
CA ARG A 151 14.32 20.09 -13.46
C ARG A 151 13.46 20.08 -14.72
N ASP A 152 12.20 19.66 -14.58
CA ASP A 152 11.22 19.89 -15.63
C ASP A 152 10.96 21.40 -15.79
N TYR A 153 10.58 21.81 -16.99
CA TYR A 153 10.36 23.22 -17.32
C TYR A 153 9.19 23.82 -16.52
N PHE A 154 8.18 23.01 -16.25
CA PHE A 154 7.04 23.36 -15.40
C PHE A 154 7.19 22.66 -14.05
N GLY A 155 6.76 23.32 -12.98
CA GLY A 155 6.81 22.77 -11.65
C GLY A 155 5.69 23.30 -10.76
N PRO A 156 5.57 22.77 -9.53
CA PRO A 156 4.59 23.23 -8.55
C PRO A 156 4.73 24.72 -8.26
N GLU A 157 3.60 25.43 -8.21
CA GLU A 157 3.54 26.89 -8.00
C GLU A 157 3.03 27.28 -6.60
N ASP A 158 2.64 26.30 -5.77
CA ASP A 158 2.18 26.55 -4.41
C ASP A 158 3.32 26.96 -3.47
N CYS A 159 2.96 27.54 -2.32
CA CYS A 159 3.89 28.01 -1.29
C CYS A 159 3.69 27.27 0.06
N TYR A 160 3.12 26.06 0.04
CA TYR A 160 2.79 25.32 1.24
C TYR A 160 3.94 24.42 1.71
N ASN A 161 4.03 24.23 3.03
CA ASN A 161 4.97 23.29 3.64
C ASN A 161 4.23 22.10 4.26
N PHE A 162 4.88 20.95 4.39
CA PHE A 162 4.25 19.87 5.14
C PHE A 162 4.20 20.17 6.64
N PRO A 163 3.20 19.63 7.38
CA PRO A 163 3.18 19.71 8.82
C PRO A 163 4.47 19.16 9.45
N LYS A 164 4.81 19.67 10.63
CA LYS A 164 5.94 19.14 11.39
C LYS A 164 5.70 17.65 11.69
N ASN A 165 6.74 16.82 11.49
CA ASN A 165 6.71 15.36 11.64
C ASN A 165 5.90 14.61 10.56
N PHE A 166 5.66 15.21 9.39
CA PHE A 166 5.12 14.48 8.25
C PHE A 166 6.05 13.33 7.85
N SER A 167 5.52 12.10 7.81
CA SER A 167 6.29 10.92 7.41
C SER A 167 6.47 10.87 5.91
N PHE A 168 7.71 10.77 5.44
CA PHE A 168 8.01 10.54 4.04
C PHE A 168 8.93 9.35 3.86
N GLY A 169 8.56 8.46 2.94
CA GLY A 169 9.28 7.23 2.75
C GLY A 169 8.96 6.52 1.45
N VAL A 170 9.37 5.25 1.44
CA VAL A 170 9.11 4.31 0.36
C VAL A 170 8.36 3.10 0.91
N ALA A 171 7.60 2.44 0.04
CA ALA A 171 6.86 1.23 0.35
C ALA A 171 7.35 0.04 -0.49
N SER A 172 7.14 -1.15 0.06
CA SER A 172 7.50 -2.43 -0.55
C SER A 172 6.75 -3.60 0.11
N SER A 173 6.78 -4.76 -0.54
CA SER A 173 6.17 -5.99 -0.04
C SER A 173 7.08 -7.19 -0.28
N ALA A 174 7.08 -8.11 0.68
CA ALA A 174 7.96 -9.29 0.72
C ALA A 174 7.89 -10.09 -0.59
N SER A 175 6.71 -10.53 -0.99
CA SER A 175 6.52 -11.33 -2.21
C SER A 175 6.97 -10.62 -3.49
N GLN A 176 6.90 -9.28 -3.55
CA GLN A 176 7.23 -8.54 -4.77
C GLN A 176 8.72 -8.20 -4.90
N ILE A 177 9.48 -8.23 -3.80
CA ILE A 177 10.91 -7.83 -3.81
C ILE A 177 11.88 -8.90 -3.32
N GLU A 178 11.47 -9.82 -2.45
CA GLU A 178 12.41 -10.67 -1.73
C GLU A 178 13.01 -11.75 -2.61
N GLY A 179 12.17 -12.51 -3.32
CA GLY A 179 12.57 -13.78 -3.93
C GLY A 179 12.93 -14.80 -2.85
N ALA A 180 13.95 -15.63 -3.10
CA ALA A 180 14.38 -16.69 -2.18
C ALA A 180 13.18 -17.54 -1.70
N THR A 181 12.30 -17.89 -2.64
CA THR A 181 10.95 -18.37 -2.37
C THR A 181 10.88 -19.66 -1.55
N ALA A 182 11.87 -20.54 -1.69
CA ALA A 182 11.89 -21.85 -1.04
C ALA A 182 13.18 -22.11 -0.25
N GLU A 183 13.82 -21.02 0.20
CA GLU A 183 15.05 -21.03 0.99
C GLU A 183 14.75 -20.79 2.48
N GLU A 184 15.65 -21.25 3.36
CA GLU A 184 15.66 -20.98 4.81
C GLU A 184 14.29 -21.16 5.47
N GLY A 185 13.63 -22.27 5.14
CA GLY A 185 12.38 -22.68 5.76
C GLY A 185 11.12 -21.90 5.39
N LYS A 186 11.13 -21.00 4.41
CA LYS A 186 9.89 -20.40 3.86
C LYS A 186 8.94 -21.50 3.36
N ALA A 187 7.68 -21.46 3.79
CA ALA A 187 6.61 -22.29 3.21
C ALA A 187 5.95 -21.62 2.00
N PRO A 188 5.24 -22.38 1.15
CA PRO A 188 4.51 -21.82 0.02
C PRO A 188 3.30 -20.98 0.47
N SER A 189 3.09 -19.89 -0.23
CA SER A 189 2.00 -18.93 -0.08
C SER A 189 1.13 -18.89 -1.33
N LEU A 190 0.03 -18.14 -1.27
CA LEU A 190 -0.83 -17.86 -2.41
C LEU A 190 -0.05 -17.29 -3.60
N MET A 191 0.92 -16.39 -3.36
CA MET A 191 1.68 -15.73 -4.43
C MET A 191 2.48 -16.72 -5.27
N ASP A 192 3.08 -17.72 -4.60
CA ASP A 192 3.96 -18.72 -5.22
C ASP A 192 3.21 -19.65 -6.21
N ILE A 193 1.87 -19.69 -6.15
CA ILE A 193 1.02 -20.49 -7.05
C ILE A 193 -0.01 -19.66 -7.81
N LEU A 194 -0.07 -18.34 -7.63
CA LEU A 194 -1.12 -17.53 -8.24
C LEU A 194 -0.99 -17.50 -9.77
N ILE A 195 0.25 -17.44 -10.27
CA ILE A 195 0.56 -17.30 -11.69
C ILE A 195 0.88 -18.68 -12.30
N GLN A 196 -0.12 -19.30 -12.91
CA GLN A 196 -0.03 -20.66 -13.47
C GLN A 196 0.47 -20.73 -14.92
N ASP A 197 0.44 -19.60 -15.64
CA ASP A 197 0.88 -19.50 -17.04
C ASP A 197 2.36 -19.12 -17.16
N ASP A 198 2.77 -18.62 -18.33
CA ASP A 198 4.15 -18.18 -18.61
C ASP A 198 4.46 -16.77 -18.06
N GLY A 199 3.56 -16.16 -17.29
CA GLY A 199 3.80 -14.87 -16.62
C GLY A 199 4.99 -14.93 -15.67
N GLY A 200 5.58 -13.76 -15.35
CA GLY A 200 6.73 -13.68 -14.46
C GLY A 200 6.44 -14.30 -13.09
N LYS A 201 7.37 -15.07 -12.54
CA LYS A 201 7.26 -15.70 -11.21
C LYS A 201 7.94 -14.84 -10.15
N ASP A 202 7.54 -15.02 -8.90
CA ASP A 202 8.07 -14.33 -7.71
C ASP A 202 9.26 -15.05 -7.08
N TYR A 203 9.84 -16.04 -7.75
CA TYR A 203 10.86 -16.91 -7.16
C TYR A 203 12.19 -16.17 -6.86
N VAL A 204 12.54 -15.19 -7.71
CA VAL A 204 13.80 -14.42 -7.63
C VAL A 204 13.56 -12.92 -7.40
N THR A 205 12.63 -12.31 -8.12
CA THR A 205 12.26 -10.88 -8.03
C THR A 205 13.45 -9.90 -8.07
N ASN A 206 13.67 -9.13 -6.99
CA ASN A 206 14.76 -8.18 -6.82
C ASN A 206 15.90 -8.79 -6.00
N GLU A 207 15.76 -10.03 -5.53
CA GLU A 207 16.64 -10.67 -4.56
C GLU A 207 16.86 -9.82 -3.30
N HIS A 208 15.87 -9.02 -2.90
CA HIS A 208 15.98 -8.16 -1.71
C HIS A 208 16.27 -9.00 -0.46
N TYR A 209 15.84 -10.27 -0.42
CA TYR A 209 16.17 -11.19 0.68
C TYR A 209 17.68 -11.25 0.97
N TYR A 210 18.51 -11.21 -0.08
CA TYR A 210 19.97 -11.17 0.06
C TYR A 210 20.55 -9.76 -0.12
N TYR A 211 19.88 -8.89 -0.85
CA TYR A 211 20.40 -7.59 -1.28
C TYR A 211 19.92 -6.40 -0.42
N TYR A 212 19.08 -6.64 0.59
CA TYR A 212 18.42 -5.59 1.38
C TYR A 212 19.39 -4.55 1.97
N LYS A 213 20.59 -4.96 2.41
CA LYS A 213 21.57 -4.00 2.95
C LYS A 213 21.99 -2.96 1.90
N GLN A 214 22.17 -3.37 0.65
CA GLN A 214 22.50 -2.43 -0.41
C GLN A 214 21.28 -1.58 -0.81
N ASP A 215 20.07 -2.15 -0.85
CA ASP A 215 18.84 -1.42 -1.16
C ASP A 215 18.54 -0.34 -0.09
N ILE A 216 18.65 -0.68 1.19
CA ILE A 216 18.46 0.23 2.33
C ILE A 216 19.52 1.34 2.31
N GLU A 217 20.79 1.01 2.04
CA GLU A 217 21.87 2.01 1.88
C GLU A 217 21.51 3.02 0.76
N ARG A 218 21.00 2.52 -0.37
CA ARG A 218 20.60 3.37 -1.51
C ARG A 218 19.43 4.29 -1.18
N VAL A 219 18.42 3.79 -0.48
CA VAL A 219 17.26 4.60 -0.07
C VAL A 219 17.67 5.65 0.96
N ALA A 220 18.49 5.27 1.95
CA ALA A 220 19.02 6.19 2.95
C ALA A 220 19.89 7.29 2.31
N ALA A 221 20.72 6.96 1.31
CA ALA A 221 21.57 7.92 0.62
C ALA A 221 20.78 9.03 -0.11
N MET A 222 19.54 8.73 -0.52
CA MET A 222 18.64 9.70 -1.16
C MET A 222 17.89 10.60 -0.16
N GLY A 223 17.85 10.23 1.12
CA GLY A 223 17.20 11.01 2.18
C GLY A 223 15.76 10.58 2.51
N ALA A 224 15.29 9.43 2.02
CA ALA A 224 13.98 8.91 2.43
C ALA A 224 14.08 8.32 3.84
N LYS A 225 13.31 8.85 4.79
CA LYS A 225 13.46 8.53 6.22
C LYS A 225 12.65 7.31 6.65
N HIS A 226 11.53 7.02 6.00
CA HIS A 226 10.68 5.89 6.36
C HIS A 226 10.80 4.76 5.32
N PHE A 227 10.94 3.52 5.81
CA PHE A 227 11.04 2.33 4.97
C PHE A 227 9.92 1.37 5.37
N SER A 228 8.85 1.35 4.57
CA SER A 228 7.72 0.45 4.75
C SER A 228 7.96 -0.86 3.98
N PHE A 229 7.87 -1.98 4.67
CA PHE A 229 8.02 -3.32 4.12
C PHE A 229 7.01 -4.29 4.75
N SER A 230 6.76 -5.43 4.12
CA SER A 230 5.97 -6.50 4.73
C SER A 230 6.84 -7.66 5.21
N ILE A 231 6.33 -8.40 6.18
CA ILE A 231 6.92 -9.67 6.63
C ILE A 231 6.16 -10.80 5.96
N ALA A 232 6.87 -11.72 5.30
CA ALA A 232 6.27 -12.92 4.75
C ALA A 232 5.82 -13.85 5.88
N TRP A 233 4.51 -14.02 6.07
CA TRP A 233 3.96 -14.91 7.10
C TRP A 233 4.58 -16.31 7.01
N THR A 234 4.70 -16.86 5.81
CA THR A 234 5.25 -18.21 5.60
C THR A 234 6.75 -18.33 5.87
N ARG A 235 7.49 -17.22 6.06
CA ARG A 235 8.86 -17.23 6.58
C ARG A 235 8.91 -17.33 8.10
N ILE A 236 7.93 -16.78 8.82
CA ILE A 236 7.89 -16.77 10.29
C ILE A 236 7.23 -18.03 10.84
N LEU A 237 6.06 -18.40 10.29
CA LEU A 237 5.27 -19.56 10.70
C LEU A 237 4.94 -20.43 9.49
N PRO A 238 5.84 -21.35 9.09
CA PRO A 238 5.68 -22.14 7.87
C PRO A 238 4.41 -23.02 7.84
N PHE A 239 3.94 -23.47 9.01
CA PHE A 239 2.72 -24.28 9.15
C PHE A 239 1.46 -23.45 9.50
N ALA A 240 1.59 -22.12 9.55
CA ALA A 240 0.54 -21.10 9.75
C ALA A 240 -0.27 -21.14 11.07
N LEU A 241 -0.53 -22.31 11.65
CA LEU A 241 -1.47 -22.50 12.75
C LEU A 241 -0.83 -22.30 14.14
N PRO A 242 -1.61 -21.93 15.16
CA PRO A 242 -1.13 -21.84 16.54
C PRO A 242 -0.57 -23.18 17.05
N GLY A 243 0.55 -23.10 17.78
CA GLY A 243 1.22 -24.28 18.35
C GLY A 243 2.14 -25.02 17.37
N THR A 244 2.32 -24.50 16.16
CA THR A 244 3.35 -24.97 15.23
C THR A 244 4.69 -24.26 15.49
N PRO A 245 5.84 -24.86 15.15
CA PRO A 245 7.14 -24.23 15.38
C PRO A 245 7.35 -22.96 14.54
N VAL A 246 8.03 -21.99 15.14
CA VAL A 246 8.51 -20.75 14.50
C VAL A 246 9.81 -21.04 13.77
N ASN A 247 9.98 -20.46 12.58
CA ASN A 247 11.23 -20.54 11.84
C ASN A 247 12.26 -19.54 12.38
N GLN A 248 13.34 -20.02 12.97
CA GLN A 248 14.37 -19.16 13.54
C GLN A 248 15.08 -18.31 12.47
N GLU A 249 15.33 -18.86 11.28
CA GLU A 249 16.02 -18.14 10.20
C GLU A 249 15.16 -16.97 9.67
N GLY A 250 13.85 -17.17 9.56
CA GLY A 250 12.92 -16.08 9.24
C GLY A 250 12.90 -14.99 10.32
N ILE A 251 12.99 -15.37 11.60
CA ILE A 251 13.10 -14.40 12.69
C ILE A 251 14.39 -13.59 12.60
N ASP A 252 15.50 -14.26 12.33
CA ASP A 252 16.83 -13.65 12.26
C ASP A 252 16.95 -12.73 11.03
N HIS A 253 16.37 -13.10 9.90
CA HIS A 253 16.33 -12.29 8.69
C HIS A 253 15.68 -10.91 8.94
N TYR A 254 14.42 -10.88 9.40
CA TYR A 254 13.74 -9.61 9.62
C TYR A 254 14.31 -8.82 10.80
N ASN A 255 14.93 -9.49 11.79
CA ASN A 255 15.74 -8.81 12.80
C ASN A 255 16.90 -8.02 12.18
N ASP A 256 17.67 -8.63 11.26
CA ASP A 256 18.80 -7.97 10.59
C ASP A 256 18.31 -6.85 9.64
N VAL A 257 17.20 -7.06 8.93
CA VAL A 257 16.56 -6.01 8.11
C VAL A 257 16.18 -4.78 8.96
N ILE A 258 15.44 -4.98 10.05
CA ILE A 258 15.01 -3.90 10.95
C ILE A 258 16.21 -3.18 11.57
N ASN A 259 17.18 -3.94 12.06
CA ASN A 259 18.39 -3.36 12.65
C ASN A 259 19.18 -2.53 11.64
N PHE A 260 19.27 -3.00 10.40
CA PHE A 260 20.01 -2.29 9.37
C PHE A 260 19.27 -1.02 8.88
N ILE A 261 17.94 -1.03 8.79
CA ILE A 261 17.13 0.19 8.56
C ILE A 261 17.45 1.25 9.63
N LEU A 262 17.44 0.83 10.90
CA LEU A 262 17.75 1.71 12.03
C LEU A 262 19.19 2.21 12.00
N GLU A 263 20.16 1.34 11.68
CA GLU A 263 21.58 1.71 11.53
C GLU A 263 21.76 2.86 10.52
N LYS A 264 20.97 2.88 9.45
CA LYS A 264 20.96 3.94 8.43
C LYS A 264 20.12 5.17 8.79
N GLY A 265 19.64 5.25 10.04
CA GLY A 265 18.86 6.38 10.55
C GLY A 265 17.43 6.43 10.02
N MET A 266 17.00 5.38 9.32
CA MET A 266 15.64 5.27 8.79
C MET A 266 14.71 4.63 9.82
N THR A 267 13.41 4.76 9.56
CA THR A 267 12.32 4.27 10.40
C THR A 267 11.67 3.04 9.74
N PRO A 268 11.73 1.85 10.36
CA PRO A 268 11.07 0.66 9.82
C PRO A 268 9.57 0.71 10.10
N GLU A 269 8.74 0.47 9.08
CA GLU A 269 7.29 0.34 9.22
C GLU A 269 6.84 -1.00 8.62
N VAL A 270 6.09 -1.77 9.38
CA VAL A 270 5.86 -3.19 9.05
C VAL A 270 4.41 -3.46 8.70
N THR A 271 4.19 -4.07 7.54
CA THR A 271 2.92 -4.72 7.19
C THR A 271 2.97 -6.22 7.51
N LEU A 272 2.00 -6.72 8.26
CA LEU A 272 1.96 -8.14 8.66
C LEU A 272 1.52 -9.07 7.54
N LEU A 273 0.47 -8.72 6.79
CA LEU A 273 -0.01 -9.52 5.66
C LEU A 273 -0.12 -8.65 4.41
N HIS A 274 0.63 -9.01 3.37
CA HIS A 274 0.60 -8.36 2.07
C HIS A 274 0.34 -9.40 0.98
N PHE A 275 -0.87 -9.96 1.01
CA PHE A 275 -1.43 -10.91 0.05
C PHE A 275 -0.84 -12.32 0.04
N ASP A 276 0.35 -12.51 0.60
CA ASP A 276 1.13 -13.74 0.74
C ASP A 276 0.57 -14.70 1.81
N THR A 277 -0.74 -14.96 1.74
CA THR A 277 -1.43 -15.89 2.65
C THR A 277 -0.86 -17.32 2.54
N PRO A 278 -0.53 -18.00 3.66
CA PRO A 278 -0.13 -19.41 3.65
C PRO A 278 -1.12 -20.34 2.94
N LEU A 279 -0.63 -21.33 2.19
CA LEU A 279 -1.51 -22.19 1.39
C LEU A 279 -2.44 -23.11 2.19
N GLN A 280 -2.16 -23.31 3.47
CA GLN A 280 -2.96 -24.12 4.38
C GLN A 280 -4.42 -23.65 4.46
N PHE A 281 -4.69 -22.36 4.22
CA PHE A 281 -6.05 -21.82 4.25
C PHE A 281 -6.91 -22.22 3.04
N PHE A 282 -6.31 -22.79 2.00
CA PHE A 282 -7.00 -23.36 0.82
C PHE A 282 -7.23 -24.87 0.93
N GLY A 283 -6.76 -25.50 2.02
CA GLY A 283 -6.90 -26.93 2.28
C GLY A 283 -6.17 -27.81 1.26
N SER A 284 -6.56 -29.07 1.15
CA SER A 284 -5.97 -30.02 0.19
C SER A 284 -6.36 -29.75 -1.27
N ASN A 285 -7.27 -28.80 -1.52
CA ASN A 285 -7.72 -28.43 -2.86
C ASN A 285 -7.36 -26.97 -3.17
N LEU A 286 -6.13 -26.78 -3.66
CA LEU A 286 -5.60 -25.47 -4.01
C LEU A 286 -6.35 -24.79 -5.18
N THR A 287 -7.18 -25.52 -5.93
CA THR A 287 -8.03 -24.91 -6.98
C THR A 287 -9.01 -23.88 -6.41
N THR A 288 -9.28 -23.93 -5.11
CA THR A 288 -10.11 -22.93 -4.43
C THR A 288 -9.49 -21.53 -4.47
N ALA A 289 -8.16 -21.41 -4.54
CA ALA A 289 -7.46 -20.13 -4.68
C ALA A 289 -7.83 -19.39 -5.99
N ALA A 290 -8.19 -20.12 -7.04
CA ALA A 290 -8.59 -19.57 -8.34
C ALA A 290 -10.10 -19.28 -8.45
N LEU A 291 -10.89 -19.52 -7.39
CA LEU A 291 -12.32 -19.22 -7.42
C LEU A 291 -12.55 -17.72 -7.50
N ARG A 292 -13.41 -17.30 -8.44
CA ARG A 292 -13.83 -15.91 -8.58
C ARG A 292 -14.46 -15.42 -7.26
N PRO A 293 -13.90 -14.39 -6.62
CA PRO A 293 -14.51 -13.80 -5.43
C PRO A 293 -15.89 -13.22 -5.68
N LYS A 294 -16.69 -13.16 -4.62
CA LYS A 294 -17.98 -12.48 -4.60
C LYS A 294 -17.85 -10.96 -4.41
N ILE A 295 -16.75 -10.51 -3.80
CA ILE A 295 -16.49 -9.09 -3.50
C ILE A 295 -15.16 -8.60 -4.07
N GLY A 296 -14.04 -9.18 -3.61
CA GLY A 296 -12.70 -8.77 -4.00
C GLY A 296 -12.29 -9.20 -5.40
N TYR A 297 -10.99 -9.28 -5.63
CA TYR A 297 -10.39 -9.63 -6.92
C TYR A 297 -9.76 -11.02 -6.90
N THR A 298 -9.10 -11.39 -5.80
CA THR A 298 -8.48 -12.71 -5.59
C THR A 298 -9.04 -13.37 -4.33
N ASN A 299 -9.12 -14.70 -4.30
CA ASN A 299 -9.45 -15.43 -3.07
C ASN A 299 -8.20 -15.51 -2.18
N GLY A 300 -8.14 -14.68 -1.13
CA GLY A 300 -7.04 -14.67 -0.17
C GLY A 300 -7.12 -15.73 0.92
N GLY A 301 -8.16 -16.57 0.97
CA GLY A 301 -8.35 -17.60 2.01
C GLY A 301 -8.90 -17.07 3.34
N TYR A 302 -9.23 -15.78 3.42
CA TYR A 302 -9.64 -15.09 4.66
C TYR A 302 -10.93 -15.64 5.29
N GLN A 303 -11.79 -16.28 4.50
CA GLN A 303 -13.02 -16.93 4.92
C GLN A 303 -12.81 -18.24 5.71
N ASN A 304 -11.58 -18.77 5.75
CA ASN A 304 -11.28 -20.00 6.47
C ASN A 304 -11.54 -19.83 7.97
N GLU A 305 -12.17 -20.83 8.61
CA GLU A 305 -12.58 -20.77 10.03
C GLU A 305 -11.40 -20.61 11.00
N THR A 306 -10.21 -21.08 10.61
CA THR A 306 -8.98 -20.99 11.43
C THR A 306 -8.18 -19.72 11.15
N PHE A 307 -8.55 -18.94 10.12
CA PHE A 307 -7.76 -17.79 9.66
C PHE A 307 -7.54 -16.74 10.75
N GLN A 308 -8.59 -16.39 11.49
CA GLN A 308 -8.48 -15.37 12.53
C GLN A 308 -7.47 -15.75 13.62
N ASP A 309 -7.55 -16.99 14.12
CA ASP A 309 -6.68 -17.46 15.20
C ASP A 309 -5.23 -17.59 14.73
N ALA A 310 -5.04 -18.09 13.52
CA ALA A 310 -3.73 -18.23 12.89
C ALA A 310 -3.08 -16.86 12.64
N PHE A 311 -3.81 -15.91 12.04
CA PHE A 311 -3.30 -14.56 11.80
C PHE A 311 -2.97 -13.85 13.10
N VAL A 312 -3.84 -13.92 14.12
CA VAL A 312 -3.58 -13.29 15.41
C VAL A 312 -2.35 -13.94 16.06
N HIS A 313 -2.21 -15.26 16.04
CA HIS A 313 -1.01 -15.93 16.57
C HIS A 313 0.26 -15.48 15.84
N TYR A 314 0.23 -15.40 14.51
CA TYR A 314 1.32 -14.86 13.71
C TYR A 314 1.67 -13.42 14.08
N ALA A 315 0.67 -12.54 14.17
CA ALA A 315 0.86 -11.16 14.60
C ALA A 315 1.52 -11.10 15.98
N LYS A 316 1.10 -11.95 16.92
CA LYS A 316 1.70 -12.05 18.27
C LYS A 316 3.17 -12.45 18.21
N VAL A 317 3.52 -13.45 17.38
CA VAL A 317 4.90 -13.87 17.17
C VAL A 317 5.73 -12.74 16.55
N ALA A 318 5.31 -12.18 15.43
CA ALA A 318 6.07 -11.11 14.78
C ALA A 318 6.26 -9.89 15.72
N MET A 319 5.19 -9.43 16.36
CA MET A 319 5.27 -8.27 17.25
C MET A 319 6.07 -8.55 18.53
N SER A 320 6.03 -9.76 19.12
CA SER A 320 6.87 -10.05 20.30
C SER A 320 8.37 -10.00 19.98
N HIS A 321 8.76 -10.24 18.73
CA HIS A 321 10.14 -10.18 18.29
C HIS A 321 10.60 -8.79 17.83
N TYR A 322 9.69 -7.93 17.35
CA TYR A 322 10.07 -6.68 16.67
C TYR A 322 9.43 -5.39 17.21
N ALA A 323 8.40 -5.48 18.07
CA ALA A 323 7.66 -4.30 18.54
C ALA A 323 8.50 -3.34 19.38
N ASP A 324 9.64 -3.78 19.90
CA ASP A 324 10.59 -2.92 20.60
C ASP A 324 11.16 -1.84 19.65
N ARG A 325 11.32 -2.14 18.37
CA ARG A 325 11.97 -1.30 17.35
C ARG A 325 11.03 -0.74 16.29
N VAL A 326 9.87 -1.36 16.09
CA VAL A 326 8.93 -0.97 15.02
C VAL A 326 7.87 0.01 15.53
N PRO A 327 7.90 1.29 15.10
CA PRO A 327 6.93 2.31 15.50
C PRO A 327 5.55 2.21 14.86
N VAL A 328 5.44 1.60 13.67
CA VAL A 328 4.21 1.58 12.89
C VAL A 328 3.95 0.19 12.36
N TRP A 329 2.77 -0.33 12.65
CA TRP A 329 2.28 -1.62 12.22
C TRP A 329 1.06 -1.46 11.32
N PHE A 330 1.06 -2.15 10.19
CA PHE A 330 -0.13 -2.36 9.36
C PHE A 330 -0.53 -3.82 9.46
N THR A 331 -1.75 -4.13 9.92
CA THR A 331 -2.15 -5.54 10.01
C THR A 331 -2.36 -6.16 8.64
N TYR A 332 -2.98 -5.41 7.72
CA TYR A 332 -3.33 -5.86 6.38
C TYR A 332 -2.99 -4.79 5.36
N ASN A 333 -2.47 -5.23 4.22
CA ASN A 333 -2.50 -4.47 2.98
C ASN A 333 -3.78 -4.75 2.21
N GLU A 334 -4.46 -3.69 1.76
CA GLU A 334 -5.57 -3.70 0.81
C GLU A 334 -6.53 -4.90 0.94
N PRO A 335 -7.10 -5.17 2.13
CA PRO A 335 -7.75 -6.45 2.43
C PRO A 335 -8.99 -6.75 1.58
N LEU A 336 -9.61 -5.71 0.99
CA LEU A 336 -10.73 -5.89 0.07
C LEU A 336 -10.30 -6.68 -1.17
N LEU A 337 -9.11 -6.44 -1.71
CA LEU A 337 -8.63 -7.09 -2.93
C LEU A 337 -8.57 -8.61 -2.80
N TYR A 338 -8.29 -9.11 -1.59
CA TYR A 338 -8.13 -10.54 -1.30
C TYR A 338 -9.29 -11.13 -0.50
N SER A 339 -10.37 -10.37 -0.30
CA SER A 339 -11.58 -10.86 0.35
C SER A 339 -12.44 -11.66 -0.63
N TYR A 340 -12.65 -12.94 -0.34
CA TYR A 340 -13.50 -13.81 -1.16
C TYR A 340 -14.98 -13.41 -1.06
N ASN A 341 -15.47 -13.09 0.14
CA ASN A 341 -16.87 -12.78 0.43
C ASN A 341 -17.02 -11.93 1.71
N ALA A 342 -18.25 -11.68 2.17
CA ALA A 342 -18.48 -10.87 3.37
C ALA A 342 -17.96 -11.52 4.67
N LEU A 343 -17.86 -12.85 4.74
CA LEU A 343 -17.20 -13.54 5.86
C LEU A 343 -15.70 -13.24 5.91
N SER A 344 -15.04 -13.06 4.76
CA SER A 344 -13.64 -12.63 4.68
C SER A 344 -13.46 -11.25 5.34
N VAL A 345 -14.35 -10.31 5.04
CA VAL A 345 -14.36 -8.96 5.64
C VAL A 345 -14.51 -9.06 7.16
N TYR A 346 -15.48 -9.85 7.65
CA TYR A 346 -15.66 -10.08 9.08
C TYR A 346 -14.39 -10.63 9.75
N ASN A 347 -13.76 -11.65 9.15
CA ASN A 347 -12.55 -12.26 9.69
C ASN A 347 -11.37 -11.28 9.72
N VAL A 348 -11.19 -10.44 8.70
CA VAL A 348 -10.17 -9.38 8.68
C VAL A 348 -10.43 -8.36 9.81
N VAL A 349 -11.65 -7.84 9.92
CA VAL A 349 -11.99 -6.84 10.95
C VAL A 349 -11.78 -7.39 12.37
N LYS A 350 -12.26 -8.62 12.65
CA LYS A 350 -12.12 -9.25 13.98
C LYS A 350 -10.67 -9.57 14.33
N SER A 351 -9.91 -10.12 13.39
CA SER A 351 -8.50 -10.46 13.63
C SER A 351 -7.61 -9.23 13.76
N HIS A 352 -7.90 -8.16 13.01
CA HIS A 352 -7.27 -6.85 13.21
C HIS A 352 -7.50 -6.31 14.64
N ALA A 353 -8.76 -6.23 15.08
CA ALA A 353 -9.09 -5.74 16.42
C ALA A 353 -8.42 -6.60 17.52
N ARG A 354 -8.40 -7.92 17.36
CA ARG A 354 -7.70 -8.84 18.29
C ARG A 354 -6.19 -8.58 18.36
N ALA A 355 -5.54 -8.36 17.21
CA ALA A 355 -4.13 -8.02 17.16
C ALA A 355 -3.85 -6.65 17.79
N TYR A 356 -4.73 -5.66 17.55
CA TYR A 356 -4.68 -4.34 18.17
C TYR A 356 -4.71 -4.40 19.70
N HIS A 357 -5.74 -5.03 20.27
CA HIS A 357 -5.89 -5.14 21.72
C HIS A 357 -4.70 -5.87 22.33
N TRP A 358 -4.26 -6.97 21.73
CA TRP A 358 -3.09 -7.67 22.22
C TRP A 358 -1.83 -6.79 22.20
N TYR A 359 -1.57 -6.08 21.09
CA TYR A 359 -0.43 -5.18 20.97
C TYR A 359 -0.45 -4.07 22.03
N LYS A 360 -1.58 -3.39 22.21
CA LYS A 360 -1.69 -2.24 23.12
C LYS A 360 -1.78 -2.65 24.60
N GLU A 361 -2.51 -3.72 24.91
CA GLU A 361 -2.92 -4.05 26.28
C GLU A 361 -2.09 -5.16 26.92
N GLU A 362 -1.78 -6.23 26.16
CA GLU A 362 -1.03 -7.38 26.70
C GLU A 362 0.48 -7.23 26.46
N LEU A 363 0.89 -6.88 25.24
CA LEU A 363 2.29 -6.60 24.91
C LEU A 363 2.75 -5.24 25.47
N GLY A 364 1.82 -4.29 25.62
CA GLY A 364 2.12 -2.96 26.14
C GLY A 364 2.76 -2.01 25.12
N GLY A 365 2.61 -2.29 23.82
CA GLY A 365 3.17 -1.53 22.71
C GLY A 365 2.74 -0.06 22.69
N LYS A 366 3.67 0.81 22.30
CA LYS A 366 3.54 2.27 22.25
C LYS A 366 3.58 2.83 20.84
N GLY A 367 3.88 1.99 19.85
CA GLY A 367 3.79 2.33 18.44
C GLY A 367 2.35 2.50 17.97
N LYS A 368 2.21 2.95 16.73
CA LYS A 368 0.94 3.07 16.02
C LYS A 368 0.61 1.77 15.30
N ILE A 369 -0.67 1.51 15.12
CA ILE A 369 -1.19 0.37 14.38
C ILE A 369 -2.40 0.81 13.54
N ALA A 370 -2.44 0.35 12.29
CA ALA A 370 -3.45 0.71 11.31
C ALA A 370 -3.65 -0.42 10.29
N LEU A 371 -4.40 -0.13 9.22
CA LEU A 371 -4.48 -0.94 8.00
C LEU A 371 -4.19 -0.03 6.81
N LYS A 372 -3.76 -0.64 5.69
CA LYS A 372 -3.71 0.03 4.40
C LYS A 372 -4.92 -0.40 3.58
N PHE A 373 -5.65 0.53 3.00
CA PHE A 373 -6.80 0.25 2.15
C PHE A 373 -6.53 0.67 0.70
N ASN A 374 -7.06 -0.10 -0.24
CA ASN A 374 -7.13 0.31 -1.64
C ASN A 374 -8.47 0.98 -1.91
N ASN A 375 -8.48 1.95 -2.82
CA ASN A 375 -9.69 2.38 -3.51
C ASN A 375 -9.31 3.23 -4.71
N ASN A 376 -9.89 2.90 -5.87
CA ASN A 376 -9.92 3.85 -6.98
C ASN A 376 -11.10 4.77 -6.72
N PHE A 377 -10.87 5.95 -6.15
CA PHE A 377 -11.95 6.82 -5.67
C PHE A 377 -13.02 7.07 -6.75
N GLY A 378 -14.25 6.68 -6.45
CA GLY A 378 -15.38 6.84 -7.37
C GLY A 378 -15.87 8.27 -7.36
N VAL A 379 -15.79 8.94 -8.51
CA VAL A 379 -16.37 10.26 -8.71
C VAL A 379 -17.62 10.14 -9.59
N PRO A 380 -18.70 10.90 -9.30
CA PRO A 380 -19.90 10.84 -10.13
C PRO A 380 -19.59 11.35 -11.54
N ARG A 381 -20.13 10.68 -12.56
CA ARG A 381 -20.03 11.12 -13.96
C ARG A 381 -20.58 12.53 -14.14
N ASP A 382 -21.72 12.85 -13.55
CA ASP A 382 -22.23 14.21 -13.39
C ASP A 382 -22.57 14.49 -11.91
N PRO A 383 -21.85 15.41 -11.23
CA PRO A 383 -22.16 15.77 -9.84
C PRO A 383 -23.50 16.50 -9.66
N LYS A 384 -24.19 16.89 -10.75
CA LYS A 384 -25.54 17.45 -10.71
C LYS A 384 -26.64 16.39 -10.82
N SER A 385 -26.29 15.16 -11.20
CA SER A 385 -27.24 14.04 -11.27
C SER A 385 -27.31 13.31 -9.93
N GLU A 386 -28.48 13.27 -9.31
CA GLU A 386 -28.68 12.54 -8.06
C GLU A 386 -28.35 11.05 -8.20
N ALA A 387 -28.65 10.46 -9.36
CA ALA A 387 -28.39 9.05 -9.63
C ALA A 387 -26.88 8.76 -9.74
N ASP A 388 -26.11 9.63 -10.40
CA ASP A 388 -24.65 9.49 -10.50
C ASP A 388 -23.97 9.72 -9.14
N VAL A 389 -24.43 10.69 -8.35
CA VAL A 389 -23.95 10.93 -6.99
C VAL A 389 -24.23 9.73 -6.09
N TYR A 390 -25.46 9.21 -6.10
CA TYR A 390 -25.81 8.02 -5.31
C TYR A 390 -25.01 6.79 -5.75
N ALA A 391 -24.74 6.64 -7.05
CA ALA A 391 -23.88 5.57 -7.56
C ALA A 391 -22.45 5.69 -7.01
N ALA A 392 -21.85 6.88 -7.04
CA ALA A 392 -20.52 7.12 -6.50
C ALA A 392 -20.46 6.87 -4.99
N ASP A 393 -21.47 7.30 -4.24
CA ASP A 393 -21.58 7.05 -2.80
C ASP A 393 -21.70 5.55 -2.49
N HIS A 394 -22.55 4.82 -3.23
CA HIS A 394 -22.69 3.38 -3.09
C HIS A 394 -21.37 2.66 -3.37
N PHE A 395 -20.69 3.03 -4.46
CA PHE A 395 -19.40 2.46 -4.88
C PHE A 395 -18.28 2.71 -3.86
N ASN A 396 -18.13 3.92 -3.34
CA ASN A 396 -17.12 4.21 -2.32
C ASN A 396 -17.46 3.55 -0.98
N SER A 397 -18.75 3.56 -0.61
CA SER A 397 -19.24 3.00 0.64
C SER A 397 -19.00 1.50 0.73
N ILE A 398 -19.23 0.74 -0.35
CA ILE A 398 -19.10 -0.73 -0.32
C ILE A 398 -17.64 -1.20 -0.30
N GLN A 399 -16.70 -0.39 -0.77
CA GLN A 399 -15.28 -0.75 -0.81
C GLN A 399 -14.60 -0.54 0.55
N LEU A 400 -14.82 0.61 1.18
CA LEU A 400 -14.13 0.97 2.43
C LEU A 400 -15.00 0.80 3.67
N GLY A 401 -16.29 1.14 3.57
CA GLY A 401 -17.21 1.18 4.70
C GLY A 401 -17.33 -0.14 5.48
N PRO A 402 -17.31 -1.35 4.86
CA PRO A 402 -17.41 -2.60 5.59
C PRO A 402 -16.26 -2.84 6.59
N PHE A 403 -15.09 -2.24 6.33
CA PHE A 403 -13.96 -2.29 7.25
C PHE A 403 -13.93 -1.04 8.14
N CYS A 404 -14.05 0.13 7.52
CA CYS A 404 -13.79 1.41 8.16
C CYS A 404 -14.90 1.84 9.13
N ASN A 405 -16.18 1.53 8.87
CA ASN A 405 -17.25 1.87 9.81
C ASN A 405 -17.09 1.16 11.16
N PRO A 406 -16.87 -0.18 11.20
CA PRO A 406 -16.59 -0.86 12.46
C PRO A 406 -15.34 -0.33 13.15
N ILE A 407 -14.23 -0.22 12.42
CA ILE A 407 -12.91 0.08 13.00
C ILE A 407 -12.80 1.52 13.52
N TYR A 408 -13.25 2.51 12.75
CA TYR A 408 -13.03 3.92 13.09
C TYR A 408 -14.20 4.55 13.82
N LEU A 409 -15.44 4.10 13.56
CA LEU A 409 -16.64 4.71 14.12
C LEU A 409 -17.34 3.84 15.17
N GLY A 410 -16.96 2.57 15.31
CA GLY A 410 -17.72 1.61 16.13
C GLY A 410 -19.14 1.41 15.61
N GLN A 411 -19.34 1.56 14.30
CA GLN A 411 -20.63 1.45 13.63
C GLN A 411 -20.68 0.17 12.79
N ASP A 412 -21.86 -0.41 12.68
CA ASP A 412 -22.07 -1.59 11.84
C ASP A 412 -21.84 -1.28 10.35
N TYR A 413 -21.78 -2.32 9.52
CA TYR A 413 -21.52 -2.17 8.09
C TYR A 413 -22.51 -1.20 7.42
N PRO A 414 -22.07 -0.50 6.36
CA PRO A 414 -22.97 0.39 5.62
C PRO A 414 -24.10 -0.40 4.95
N GLU A 415 -25.22 0.29 4.72
CA GLU A 415 -26.40 -0.32 4.11
C GLU A 415 -26.11 -0.86 2.69
N SER A 416 -25.24 -0.18 1.93
CA SER A 416 -24.74 -0.64 0.62
C SER A 416 -24.16 -2.05 0.66
N PHE A 417 -23.46 -2.41 1.75
CA PHE A 417 -22.88 -3.73 1.95
C PHE A 417 -23.93 -4.75 2.39
N LYS A 418 -24.78 -4.39 3.35
CA LYS A 418 -25.83 -5.26 3.91
C LYS A 418 -26.87 -5.67 2.87
N MET A 419 -27.29 -4.72 2.02
CA MET A 419 -28.23 -5.01 0.94
C MET A 419 -27.61 -5.88 -0.17
N THR A 420 -26.29 -5.77 -0.35
CA THR A 420 -25.58 -6.43 -1.44
C THR A 420 -25.19 -7.85 -1.04
N PHE A 421 -24.52 -8.05 0.09
CA PHE A 421 -23.98 -9.36 0.45
C PHE A 421 -24.89 -10.07 1.44
N THR A 422 -25.32 -11.29 1.11
CA THR A 422 -26.21 -12.08 1.97
C THR A 422 -25.47 -12.91 3.00
N ASP A 423 -24.15 -13.10 2.85
CA ASP A 423 -23.29 -13.86 3.75
C ASP A 423 -22.51 -12.99 4.74
N PHE A 424 -22.94 -11.74 4.96
CA PHE A 424 -22.36 -10.90 6.01
C PHE A 424 -22.75 -11.40 7.40
N VAL A 425 -21.85 -11.22 8.37
CA VAL A 425 -22.07 -11.58 9.78
C VAL A 425 -22.38 -10.30 10.55
N PRO A 426 -23.62 -10.06 11.01
CA PRO A 426 -23.98 -8.84 11.75
C PRO A 426 -23.11 -8.66 12.98
N LEU A 427 -22.62 -7.42 13.20
CA LEU A 427 -21.84 -7.10 14.38
C LEU A 427 -22.77 -6.80 15.56
N THR A 428 -22.54 -7.48 16.68
CA THR A 428 -23.27 -7.21 17.93
C THR A 428 -22.80 -5.90 18.57
N GLU A 429 -23.54 -5.38 19.55
CA GLU A 429 -23.10 -4.21 20.33
C GLU A 429 -21.74 -4.46 21.02
N GLU A 430 -21.48 -5.70 21.44
CA GLU A 430 -20.18 -6.09 22.02
C GLU A 430 -19.07 -6.09 20.97
N ASP A 431 -19.34 -6.60 19.77
CA ASP A 431 -18.39 -6.53 18.65
C ASP A 431 -18.05 -5.08 18.31
N LEU A 432 -19.05 -4.21 18.17
CA LEU A 432 -18.84 -2.80 17.81
C LEU A 432 -18.04 -2.05 18.87
N LYS A 433 -18.29 -2.33 20.15
CA LYS A 433 -17.53 -1.76 21.26
C LYS A 433 -16.08 -2.27 21.29
N TYR A 434 -15.86 -3.53 20.96
CA TYR A 434 -14.52 -4.13 20.90
C TYR A 434 -13.74 -3.67 19.66
N ILE A 435 -14.39 -3.52 18.51
CA ILE A 435 -13.74 -3.15 17.25
C ILE A 435 -13.52 -1.64 17.12
N GLY A 436 -14.44 -0.82 17.65
CA GLY A 436 -14.39 0.63 17.50
C GLY A 436 -13.15 1.26 18.15
N GLY A 437 -12.41 2.06 17.39
CA GLY A 437 -11.20 2.73 17.83
C GLY A 437 -9.94 1.87 17.83
N THR A 438 -9.93 0.76 17.09
CA THR A 438 -8.78 -0.17 17.00
C THR A 438 -7.75 0.20 15.92
N ALA A 439 -7.68 1.46 15.52
CA ALA A 439 -6.65 1.96 14.60
C ALA A 439 -6.27 3.40 14.94
N ASP A 440 -4.97 3.71 14.87
CA ASP A 440 -4.42 5.03 15.21
C ASP A 440 -4.55 6.05 14.05
N PHE A 441 -4.67 5.57 12.81
CA PHE A 441 -4.89 6.38 11.60
C PHE A 441 -5.47 5.52 10.46
N LEU A 442 -5.90 6.17 9.38
CA LEU A 442 -6.37 5.52 8.15
C LEU A 442 -5.24 5.51 7.12
N GLY A 443 -4.72 4.32 6.80
CA GLY A 443 -3.80 4.12 5.67
C GLY A 443 -4.58 3.94 4.38
N ILE A 444 -4.24 4.68 3.34
CA ILE A 444 -4.87 4.59 2.04
C ILE A 444 -3.84 4.56 0.92
N ASP A 445 -4.14 3.78 -0.12
CA ASP A 445 -3.31 3.59 -1.31
C ASP A 445 -4.03 4.20 -2.55
N PRO A 446 -4.06 5.54 -2.69
CA PRO A 446 -4.90 6.24 -3.65
C PRO A 446 -4.20 6.43 -5.00
N TYR A 447 -4.07 5.35 -5.78
CA TYR A 447 -3.35 5.42 -7.06
C TYR A 447 -4.03 6.31 -8.10
N THR A 448 -5.36 6.24 -8.22
CA THR A 448 -6.15 6.92 -9.25
C THR A 448 -7.60 7.16 -8.80
N ALA A 449 -8.38 7.87 -9.62
CA ALA A 449 -9.84 7.92 -9.53
C ALA A 449 -10.51 7.09 -10.64
N THR A 450 -11.81 6.87 -10.51
CA THR A 450 -12.67 6.24 -11.53
C THR A 450 -14.00 6.99 -11.62
N VAL A 451 -14.59 7.07 -12.81
CA VAL A 451 -15.88 7.72 -13.04
C VAL A 451 -17.00 6.71 -12.88
N ILE A 452 -18.00 7.06 -12.07
CA ILE A 452 -19.10 6.20 -11.67
C ILE A 452 -20.44 6.73 -12.20
N ALA A 453 -21.26 5.80 -12.69
CA ALA A 453 -22.64 6.07 -13.11
C ALA A 453 -23.54 4.88 -12.71
N PRO A 454 -24.87 5.06 -12.57
CA PRO A 454 -25.79 3.96 -12.35
C PRO A 454 -25.77 2.94 -13.51
N PRO A 455 -26.16 1.68 -13.28
CA PRO A 455 -26.33 0.67 -14.33
C PRO A 455 -27.25 1.13 -15.47
N VAL A 456 -28.36 1.79 -15.12
CA VAL A 456 -29.29 2.44 -16.05
C VAL A 456 -29.14 3.96 -15.91
N PRO A 457 -28.86 4.71 -17.00
CA PRO A 457 -28.69 6.15 -16.92
C PRO A 457 -29.86 6.86 -16.24
N ASP A 458 -29.54 7.78 -15.33
CA ASP A 458 -30.49 8.61 -14.57
C ASP A 458 -31.49 7.83 -13.68
N ASP A 459 -31.26 6.53 -13.48
CA ASP A 459 -32.10 5.65 -12.67
C ASP A 459 -31.33 5.14 -11.45
N LYS A 460 -31.61 5.77 -10.31
CA LYS A 460 -31.07 5.40 -9.00
C LYS A 460 -31.54 4.01 -8.54
N ASP A 461 -32.77 3.63 -8.87
CA ASP A 461 -33.36 2.37 -8.41
C ASP A 461 -32.67 1.17 -9.08
N SER A 462 -32.09 1.35 -10.26
CA SER A 462 -31.28 0.31 -10.94
C SER A 462 -30.11 -0.22 -10.10
N ILE A 463 -29.60 0.57 -9.14
CA ILE A 463 -28.56 0.15 -8.20
C ILE A 463 -29.13 -0.81 -7.14
N LEU A 464 -30.32 -0.50 -6.61
CA LEU A 464 -31.03 -1.33 -5.63
C LEU A 464 -31.53 -2.64 -6.25
N GLU A 465 -32.04 -2.57 -7.48
CA GLU A 465 -32.41 -3.74 -8.27
C GLU A 465 -31.20 -4.64 -8.53
N CYS A 466 -30.04 -4.06 -8.85
CA CYS A 466 -28.81 -4.82 -8.97
C CYS A 466 -28.39 -5.47 -7.64
N ALA A 467 -28.46 -4.74 -6.53
CA ALA A 467 -28.05 -5.25 -5.22
C ALA A 467 -28.92 -6.44 -4.78
N SER A 468 -30.21 -6.44 -5.11
CA SER A 468 -31.10 -7.57 -4.84
C SER A 468 -30.99 -8.73 -5.85
N ASN A 469 -30.46 -8.48 -7.05
CA ASN A 469 -30.28 -9.49 -8.10
C ASN A 469 -28.88 -10.12 -8.07
N LEU A 470 -28.76 -11.29 -7.44
CA LEU A 470 -27.51 -12.07 -7.34
C LEU A 470 -26.90 -12.48 -8.71
N THR A 471 -27.67 -12.43 -9.79
CA THR A 471 -27.21 -12.78 -11.14
C THR A 471 -26.78 -11.57 -11.98
N SER A 472 -26.92 -10.34 -11.45
CA SER A 472 -26.53 -9.12 -12.16
C SER A 472 -25.02 -9.10 -12.44
N THR A 473 -24.66 -8.72 -13.66
CA THR A 473 -23.27 -8.57 -14.09
C THR A 473 -22.59 -7.33 -13.51
N PHE A 474 -23.37 -6.38 -12.96
CA PHE A 474 -22.84 -5.17 -12.31
C PHE A 474 -22.42 -5.41 -10.86
N ARG A 475 -22.73 -6.58 -10.28
CA ARG A 475 -22.29 -6.93 -8.94
C ARG A 475 -20.76 -7.14 -8.87
N PRO A 476 -20.14 -6.86 -7.71
CA PRO A 476 -20.77 -6.46 -6.45
C PRO A 476 -21.11 -4.96 -6.37
N TYR A 477 -20.48 -4.12 -7.18
CA TYR A 477 -20.52 -2.67 -7.01
C TYR A 477 -21.80 -2.00 -7.48
N CYS A 478 -22.58 -2.68 -8.32
CA CYS A 478 -23.86 -2.22 -8.86
C CYS A 478 -23.81 -0.85 -9.53
N VAL A 479 -22.72 -0.59 -10.25
CA VAL A 479 -22.47 0.65 -11.00
C VAL A 479 -21.73 0.37 -12.31
N ASN A 480 -21.78 1.33 -13.21
CA ASN A 480 -20.87 1.44 -14.34
C ASN A 480 -19.60 2.18 -13.90
N GLN A 481 -18.44 1.64 -14.27
CA GLN A 481 -17.14 2.28 -14.07
C GLN A 481 -16.54 2.65 -15.43
N THR A 482 -16.00 3.86 -15.55
CA THR A 482 -15.27 4.29 -16.74
C THR A 482 -14.13 5.22 -16.36
N THR A 483 -13.19 5.43 -17.28
CA THR A 483 -12.10 6.40 -17.13
C THR A 483 -12.32 7.61 -18.04
N THR A 484 -13.51 7.74 -18.61
CA THR A 484 -13.92 8.83 -19.49
C THR A 484 -14.91 9.75 -18.77
N THR A 485 -14.63 11.05 -18.80
CA THR A 485 -15.50 12.11 -18.28
C THR A 485 -16.76 12.25 -19.14
N VAL A 486 -17.76 12.99 -18.63
CA VAL A 486 -18.99 13.33 -19.38
C VAL A 486 -18.71 14.02 -20.73
N ASN A 487 -17.54 14.65 -20.87
CA ASN A 487 -17.11 15.35 -22.10
C ASN A 487 -16.33 14.46 -23.08
N GLY A 488 -16.21 13.15 -22.83
CA GLY A 488 -15.52 12.22 -23.73
C GLY A 488 -13.99 12.18 -23.60
N TRP A 489 -13.41 12.93 -22.65
CA TRP A 489 -11.97 12.90 -22.36
C TRP A 489 -11.64 11.90 -21.27
N ASN A 490 -10.46 11.28 -21.32
CA ASN A 490 -9.93 10.51 -20.21
C ASN A 490 -9.76 11.41 -18.97
N ILE A 491 -9.94 10.83 -17.77
CA ILE A 491 -9.78 11.53 -16.49
C ILE A 491 -8.37 12.05 -16.20
N GLY A 492 -7.38 11.60 -16.97
CA GLY A 492 -5.99 12.03 -16.84
C GLY A 492 -5.10 11.39 -17.90
N TYR A 493 -3.79 11.56 -17.74
CA TYR A 493 -2.78 10.86 -18.54
C TYR A 493 -2.63 9.42 -18.05
N ARG A 494 -2.79 8.43 -18.94
CA ARG A 494 -2.76 7.00 -18.59
C ARG A 494 -1.32 6.50 -18.45
N SER A 495 -1.09 5.67 -17.44
CA SER A 495 0.13 4.90 -17.24
C SER A 495 0.21 3.64 -18.14
N TYR A 496 1.23 2.81 -17.93
CA TYR A 496 1.30 1.46 -18.48
C TYR A 496 0.09 0.61 -18.04
N SER A 497 -0.31 0.71 -16.77
CA SER A 497 -1.38 -0.06 -16.14
C SER A 497 -2.70 0.75 -16.01
N TYR A 498 -3.51 0.45 -15.00
CA TYR A 498 -4.80 1.08 -14.73
C TYR A 498 -4.69 2.52 -14.20
N VAL A 499 -3.50 2.94 -13.74
CA VAL A 499 -3.29 4.22 -13.07
C VAL A 499 -3.36 5.40 -14.05
N TYR A 500 -4.02 6.49 -13.66
CA TYR A 500 -4.01 7.77 -14.36
C TYR A 500 -3.45 8.89 -13.46
N ILE A 501 -2.87 9.92 -14.06
CA ILE A 501 -2.47 11.13 -13.33
C ILE A 501 -3.74 11.95 -13.02
N THR A 502 -4.29 11.78 -11.80
CA THR A 502 -5.57 12.34 -11.34
C THR A 502 -5.46 13.18 -10.05
N PRO A 503 -4.54 14.16 -9.96
CA PRO A 503 -4.21 14.84 -8.71
C PRO A 503 -5.41 15.59 -8.09
N THR A 504 -6.25 16.25 -8.90
CA THR A 504 -7.41 16.98 -8.38
C THR A 504 -8.43 16.06 -7.70
N TYR A 505 -8.58 14.83 -8.19
CA TYR A 505 -9.46 13.85 -7.58
C TYR A 505 -8.88 13.26 -6.29
N LEU A 506 -7.55 13.20 -6.14
CA LEU A 506 -6.90 12.84 -4.87
C LEU A 506 -7.31 13.81 -3.75
N ARG A 507 -7.28 15.13 -4.00
CA ARG A 507 -7.70 16.12 -3.00
C ARG A 507 -9.13 15.88 -2.54
N SER A 508 -10.06 15.69 -3.47
CA SER A 508 -11.45 15.33 -3.15
C SER A 508 -11.54 14.03 -2.37
N TYR A 509 -10.70 13.05 -2.70
CA TYR A 509 -10.68 11.77 -2.01
C TYR A 509 -10.21 11.91 -0.55
N LEU A 510 -9.10 12.60 -0.31
CA LEU A 510 -8.59 12.86 1.04
C LEU A 510 -9.63 13.59 1.89
N ASN A 511 -10.34 14.56 1.29
CA ASN A 511 -11.45 15.25 1.94
C ASN A 511 -12.59 14.28 2.31
N TYR A 512 -12.99 13.39 1.40
CA TYR A 512 -14.00 12.36 1.66
C TYR A 512 -13.61 11.42 2.80
N LEU A 513 -12.38 10.90 2.80
CA LEU A 513 -11.87 10.01 3.85
C LEU A 513 -11.91 10.70 5.21
N HIS A 514 -11.39 11.93 5.28
CA HIS A 514 -11.30 12.69 6.53
C HIS A 514 -12.68 13.03 7.08
N ASN A 515 -13.62 13.42 6.20
CA ASN A 515 -14.97 13.76 6.62
C ASN A 515 -15.84 12.54 6.94
N THR A 516 -15.52 11.36 6.40
CA THR A 516 -16.29 10.14 6.68
C THR A 516 -15.85 9.50 7.99
N TRP A 517 -14.54 9.28 8.18
CA TRP A 517 -14.03 8.51 9.34
C TRP A 517 -13.35 9.35 10.42
N ARG A 518 -13.18 10.66 10.20
CA ARG A 518 -12.80 11.64 11.25
C ARG A 518 -11.49 11.29 11.98
N ILE A 519 -10.53 10.76 11.24
CA ILE A 519 -9.23 10.31 11.74
C ILE A 519 -8.10 10.79 10.82
N PRO A 520 -6.84 10.94 11.30
CA PRO A 520 -5.72 11.26 10.42
C PRO A 520 -5.53 10.23 9.30
N ILE A 521 -5.01 10.69 8.16
CA ILE A 521 -4.80 9.87 6.96
C ILE A 521 -3.31 9.78 6.64
N ALA A 522 -2.82 8.58 6.31
CA ALA A 522 -1.53 8.39 5.68
C ALA A 522 -1.73 7.85 4.26
N ILE A 523 -1.08 8.45 3.28
CA ILE A 523 -1.00 7.92 1.91
C ILE A 523 0.06 6.82 1.94
N THR A 524 -0.35 5.58 2.21
CA THR A 524 0.55 4.48 2.52
C THR A 524 1.22 3.87 1.30
N GLU A 525 0.66 4.10 0.11
CA GLU A 525 1.23 3.76 -1.19
C GLU A 525 0.67 4.69 -2.29
N PHE A 526 1.54 5.18 -3.16
CA PHE A 526 1.15 5.83 -4.42
C PHE A 526 2.30 5.74 -5.41
N GLY A 527 1.98 5.51 -6.69
CA GLY A 527 2.99 5.22 -7.70
C GLY A 527 2.45 5.26 -9.13
N PHE A 528 3.36 5.31 -10.10
CA PHE A 528 2.98 5.50 -11.50
C PHE A 528 3.91 4.73 -12.44
N PRO A 529 3.44 3.65 -13.09
CA PRO A 529 4.27 2.89 -14.01
C PRO A 529 4.26 3.58 -15.38
N VAL A 530 5.37 4.19 -15.77
CA VAL A 530 5.44 4.97 -17.00
C VAL A 530 5.14 4.08 -18.21
N PHE A 531 4.29 4.57 -19.11
CA PHE A 531 3.90 3.82 -20.30
C PHE A 531 5.12 3.43 -21.14
N GLY A 532 5.25 2.13 -21.37
CA GLY A 532 6.31 1.53 -22.19
C GLY A 532 7.72 1.75 -21.65
N GLU A 533 7.90 1.91 -20.33
CA GLU A 533 9.21 2.20 -19.75
C GLU A 533 10.20 1.04 -19.90
N ALA A 534 9.76 -0.21 -19.73
CA ALA A 534 10.62 -1.39 -19.85
C ALA A 534 11.29 -1.53 -21.22
N GLN A 535 10.69 -0.96 -22.27
CA GLN A 535 11.19 -1.02 -23.64
C GLN A 535 12.09 0.17 -24.02
N LYS A 536 12.30 1.12 -23.11
CA LYS A 536 13.15 2.29 -23.35
C LYS A 536 14.61 1.98 -23.04
N GLU A 537 15.51 2.75 -23.65
CA GLU A 537 16.91 2.77 -23.25
C GLU A 537 17.06 3.24 -21.80
N LEU A 538 18.11 2.77 -21.12
CA LEU A 538 18.32 3.05 -19.70
C LEU A 538 18.25 4.56 -19.40
N SER A 539 18.89 5.41 -20.22
CA SER A 539 18.86 6.87 -20.01
C SER A 539 17.46 7.46 -19.95
N ASP A 540 16.52 6.92 -20.74
CA ASP A 540 15.14 7.39 -20.78
C ASP A 540 14.30 6.80 -19.64
N GLN A 541 14.64 5.59 -19.17
CA GLN A 541 14.07 5.04 -17.94
C GLN A 541 14.51 5.84 -16.71
N LEU A 542 15.77 6.31 -16.67
CA LEU A 542 16.27 7.11 -15.55
C LEU A 542 15.70 8.52 -15.52
N PHE A 543 15.21 9.07 -16.65
CA PHE A 543 14.68 10.43 -16.68
C PHE A 543 13.18 10.53 -16.38
N ASP A 544 12.42 9.44 -16.55
CA ASP A 544 11.02 9.21 -16.11
C ASP A 544 10.08 10.40 -15.75
N THR A 545 10.08 11.47 -16.54
CA THR A 545 9.27 12.69 -16.30
C THR A 545 7.80 12.42 -15.97
N PRO A 546 7.06 11.49 -16.62
CA PRO A 546 5.66 11.26 -16.28
C PRO A 546 5.46 10.77 -14.84
N ARG A 547 6.40 9.98 -14.29
CA ARG A 547 6.37 9.55 -12.88
C ARG A 547 6.66 10.71 -11.94
N SER A 548 7.61 11.57 -12.27
CA SER A 548 7.86 12.81 -11.53
C SER A 548 6.61 13.70 -11.48
N ILE A 549 5.97 13.94 -12.62
CA ILE A 549 4.72 14.73 -12.70
C ILE A 549 3.63 14.13 -11.80
N TYR A 550 3.46 12.80 -11.81
CA TYR A 550 2.51 12.13 -10.93
C TYR A 550 2.80 12.43 -9.45
N TYR A 551 4.03 12.13 -8.97
CA TYR A 551 4.40 12.33 -7.57
C TYR A 551 4.23 13.79 -7.14
N LEU A 552 4.80 14.72 -7.91
CA LEU A 552 4.78 16.14 -7.54
C LEU A 552 3.37 16.72 -7.56
N SER A 553 2.53 16.33 -8.53
CA SER A 553 1.15 16.82 -8.60
C SER A 553 0.27 16.25 -7.48
N PHE A 554 0.44 14.96 -7.13
CA PHE A 554 -0.27 14.34 -6.01
C PHE A 554 0.12 15.00 -4.69
N LEU A 555 1.42 15.18 -4.43
CA LEU A 555 1.91 15.84 -3.23
C LEU A 555 1.48 17.32 -3.15
N SER A 556 1.39 18.02 -4.28
CA SER A 556 0.87 19.39 -4.32
C SER A 556 -0.61 19.45 -3.92
N GLU A 557 -1.42 18.50 -4.39
CA GLU A 557 -2.84 18.40 -4.01
C GLU A 557 -3.02 17.89 -2.57
N THR A 558 -2.10 17.07 -2.05
CA THR A 558 -2.03 16.74 -0.62
C THR A 558 -1.79 17.98 0.24
N LEU A 559 -0.86 18.86 -0.15
CA LEU A 559 -0.64 20.13 0.57
C LEU A 559 -1.88 21.02 0.54
N LYS A 560 -2.57 21.12 -0.59
CA LYS A 560 -3.83 21.87 -0.67
C LYS A 560 -4.91 21.23 0.20
N ALA A 561 -5.03 19.90 0.24
CA ALA A 561 -5.96 19.22 1.14
C ALA A 561 -5.67 19.58 2.62
N ILE A 562 -4.39 19.63 3.01
CA ILE A 562 -3.99 20.02 4.36
C ILE A 562 -4.35 21.48 4.67
N TRP A 563 -3.92 22.41 3.82
CA TRP A 563 -3.95 23.85 4.16
C TRP A 563 -5.24 24.56 3.76
N GLU A 564 -5.90 24.11 2.70
CA GLU A 564 -7.12 24.73 2.18
C GLU A 564 -8.38 24.00 2.65
N ASP A 565 -8.32 22.66 2.77
CA ASP A 565 -9.49 21.85 3.14
C ASP A 565 -9.47 21.39 4.61
N GLY A 566 -8.38 21.62 5.34
CA GLY A 566 -8.23 21.23 6.73
C GLY A 566 -8.11 19.72 6.97
N VAL A 567 -7.66 18.97 5.95
CA VAL A 567 -7.49 17.51 6.04
C VAL A 567 -6.19 17.15 6.76
N GLU A 568 -6.28 16.35 7.82
CA GLU A 568 -5.09 15.89 8.54
C GLU A 568 -4.42 14.71 7.81
N VAL A 569 -3.45 15.03 6.94
CA VAL A 569 -2.58 14.04 6.30
C VAL A 569 -1.22 14.00 7.00
N ILE A 570 -0.80 12.80 7.43
CA ILE A 570 0.36 12.61 8.32
C ILE A 570 1.57 11.98 7.63
N GLY A 571 1.41 11.44 6.42
CA GLY A 571 2.53 10.88 5.68
C GLY A 571 2.19 10.46 4.25
N ALA A 572 3.23 10.25 3.45
CA ALA A 572 3.15 9.77 2.07
C ALA A 572 4.34 8.86 1.73
N TYR A 573 4.05 7.69 1.14
CA TYR A 573 5.05 6.64 0.90
C TYR A 573 4.99 6.20 -0.57
N ALA A 574 6.12 6.33 -1.27
CA ALA A 574 6.18 6.00 -2.68
C ALA A 574 6.18 4.49 -2.92
N TRP A 575 5.21 4.01 -3.70
CA TRP A 575 5.24 2.68 -4.31
C TRP A 575 5.94 2.76 -5.67
N SER A 576 7.13 2.21 -5.85
CA SER A 576 7.95 1.50 -4.85
C SER A 576 9.40 1.95 -4.90
N PHE A 577 10.22 1.53 -3.94
CA PHE A 577 11.62 1.96 -3.90
C PHE A 577 12.44 1.49 -5.12
N SER A 578 11.99 0.46 -5.83
CA SER A 578 12.65 -0.10 -7.02
C SER A 578 11.68 -0.90 -7.87
N ASP A 579 11.90 -0.95 -9.18
CA ASP A 579 11.08 -1.78 -10.08
C ASP A 579 11.06 -3.21 -9.54
N ASN A 580 9.88 -3.80 -9.41
CA ASN A 580 9.67 -5.06 -8.70
C ASN A 580 8.80 -6.03 -9.51
N TRP A 581 8.46 -7.17 -8.92
CA TRP A 581 7.47 -8.09 -9.49
C TRP A 581 6.08 -7.55 -9.20
N GLU A 582 5.44 -6.91 -10.18
CA GLU A 582 4.07 -6.41 -10.06
C GLU A 582 3.10 -7.55 -10.40
N PHE A 583 3.14 -8.58 -9.55
CA PHE A 583 2.51 -9.88 -9.82
C PHE A 583 3.04 -10.44 -11.14
N SER A 584 2.24 -11.01 -12.03
CA SER A 584 2.73 -11.65 -13.26
C SER A 584 3.53 -10.75 -14.24
N ASP A 585 3.72 -9.47 -13.94
CA ASP A 585 4.31 -8.47 -14.82
C ASP A 585 5.58 -7.83 -14.23
N TYR A 586 6.69 -7.95 -14.95
CA TYR A 586 7.95 -7.25 -14.64
C TYR A 586 8.13 -5.95 -15.45
N ASP A 587 7.31 -5.70 -16.46
CA ASP A 587 7.35 -4.52 -17.34
C ASP A 587 6.56 -3.34 -16.75
N ALA A 588 5.69 -3.59 -15.77
CA ALA A 588 5.00 -2.58 -14.97
C ALA A 588 5.96 -1.90 -13.97
N HIS A 589 6.87 -1.08 -14.49
CA HIS A 589 7.91 -0.42 -13.70
C HIS A 589 7.34 0.65 -12.76
N PHE A 590 6.92 0.31 -11.54
CA PHE A 590 6.47 1.29 -10.54
C PHE A 590 7.62 2.02 -9.82
N GLY A 591 8.83 1.45 -9.84
CA GLY A 591 9.90 1.85 -8.96
C GLY A 591 10.49 3.21 -9.28
N ILE A 592 10.93 3.90 -8.24
CA ILE A 592 11.77 5.11 -8.34
C ILE A 592 13.27 4.79 -8.56
N GLN A 593 13.58 3.50 -8.69
CA GLN A 593 14.87 2.97 -9.14
C GLN A 593 14.64 1.85 -10.16
N THR A 594 15.49 1.76 -11.18
CA THR A 594 15.49 0.60 -12.10
C THR A 594 16.13 -0.62 -11.44
N VAL A 595 15.73 -1.83 -11.84
CA VAL A 595 16.43 -3.07 -11.48
C VAL A 595 16.86 -3.80 -12.75
N ASN A 596 18.16 -4.02 -12.91
CA ASN A 596 18.67 -4.91 -13.96
C ASN A 596 18.47 -6.37 -13.51
N ARG A 597 17.50 -7.06 -14.12
CA ARG A 597 17.10 -8.42 -13.73
C ARG A 597 18.17 -9.49 -13.92
N THR A 598 19.23 -9.23 -14.66
CA THR A 598 20.34 -10.18 -14.86
C THR A 598 21.44 -10.01 -13.82
N THR A 599 21.73 -8.76 -13.43
CA THR A 599 22.85 -8.43 -12.52
C THR A 599 22.41 -8.01 -11.13
N GLN A 600 21.10 -7.84 -10.93
CA GLN A 600 20.49 -7.24 -9.75
C GLN A 600 20.98 -5.81 -9.45
N GLU A 601 21.53 -5.11 -10.45
CA GLU A 601 22.02 -3.74 -10.27
C GLU A 601 20.88 -2.71 -10.25
N ARG A 602 20.96 -1.72 -9.35
CA ARG A 602 19.99 -0.62 -9.24
C ARG A 602 20.52 0.71 -9.77
N ARG A 603 19.63 1.57 -10.27
CA ARG A 603 19.93 2.96 -10.66
C ARG A 603 18.79 3.89 -10.26
N TYR A 604 19.12 5.09 -9.78
CA TYR A 604 18.12 6.09 -9.40
C TYR A 604 17.44 6.70 -10.62
N LYS A 605 16.11 6.86 -10.54
CA LYS A 605 15.34 7.61 -11.53
C LYS A 605 15.11 9.05 -11.05
N LYS A 606 14.85 9.96 -11.99
CA LYS A 606 14.61 11.40 -11.77
C LYS A 606 13.47 11.63 -10.79
N SER A 607 12.41 10.82 -10.86
CA SER A 607 11.29 10.89 -9.92
C SER A 607 11.69 10.80 -8.45
N PHE A 608 12.70 10.00 -8.09
CA PHE A 608 13.19 9.94 -6.70
C PHE A 608 13.79 11.28 -6.29
N PHE A 609 14.69 11.82 -7.12
CA PHE A 609 15.34 13.12 -6.88
C PHE A 609 14.34 14.25 -6.72
N ASP A 610 13.36 14.32 -7.61
CA ASP A 610 12.34 15.37 -7.57
C ASP A 610 11.47 15.27 -6.32
N MET A 611 11.11 14.05 -5.91
CA MET A 611 10.31 13.84 -4.71
C MET A 611 11.09 14.23 -3.44
N VAL A 612 12.37 13.82 -3.29
CA VAL A 612 13.18 14.23 -2.13
C VAL A 612 13.46 15.74 -2.13
N ASP A 613 13.73 16.35 -3.30
CA ASP A 613 13.91 17.81 -3.41
C ASP A 613 12.60 18.54 -3.04
N PHE A 614 11.46 18.04 -3.50
CA PHE A 614 10.13 18.60 -3.19
C PHE A 614 9.83 18.55 -1.69
N MET A 615 10.06 17.40 -1.06
CA MET A 615 9.83 17.19 0.38
C MET A 615 10.77 18.07 1.22
N LYS A 616 12.07 18.07 0.91
CA LYS A 616 13.07 18.87 1.63
C LYS A 616 12.84 20.37 1.49
N ALA A 617 12.48 20.84 0.29
CA ALA A 617 12.15 22.24 0.06
C ALA A 617 10.92 22.70 0.85
N ARG A 618 10.11 21.76 1.37
CA ARG A 618 8.85 21.99 2.06
C ARG A 618 8.85 21.53 3.53
N GLY A 619 10.05 21.42 4.12
CA GLY A 619 10.22 21.24 5.56
C GLY A 619 10.10 19.81 6.08
N VAL A 620 10.15 18.81 5.20
CA VAL A 620 10.32 17.41 5.59
C VAL A 620 11.82 17.11 5.70
N GLU A 621 12.25 16.59 6.84
CA GLU A 621 13.65 16.27 7.14
C GLU A 621 14.12 14.94 6.56
#